data_AF-A0A2D7VYC7-F1
#
_entry.id   AF-A0A2D7VYC7-F1
#
_cell.length_a   1.000
_cell.length_b   1.000
_cell.length_c   1.000
_cell.angle_alpha   90.00
_cell.angle_beta   90.00
_cell.angle_gamma   90.00
#
_symmetry.space_group_name_H-M   'P 1'
#
loop_
_entity.id
_entity.type
_entity.pdbx_description
1 polymer ?
#
loop_
_entity_poly.entity_id
_entity_poly.type
_entity_poly.pdbx_seq_one_letter_code
_entity_poly.pdbx_strand_id
1 'polypeptide(L)'
;MPNKPKRKPISEKVKATLRKKAENSKFTYSQLAQVYRRGQGAYLSSGSRNVPMAAWAMGRVNSFVSGKGGARKADKDILNKTRKA
;
A
#
# COMPACT_ATOMS: atom_id res chain seq x y z
N MET A 1 21.18 18.21 -10.92
CA MET A 1 20.37 17.01 -10.57
C MET A 1 18.90 17.36 -10.69
N PRO A 2 18.05 16.60 -11.42
CA PRO A 2 16.65 16.96 -11.52
C PRO A 2 15.98 16.78 -10.15
N ASN A 3 15.42 17.87 -9.62
CA ASN A 3 14.72 17.93 -8.35
C ASN A 3 13.51 16.98 -8.41
N LYS A 4 13.63 15.80 -7.80
CA LYS A 4 12.57 14.78 -7.87
C LYS A 4 11.32 15.34 -7.19
N PRO A 5 10.18 15.44 -7.88
CA PRO A 5 8.99 16.07 -7.32
C PRO A 5 8.59 15.38 -6.01
N LYS A 6 8.36 16.18 -4.97
CA LYS A 6 7.91 15.68 -3.66
C LYS A 6 6.59 14.92 -3.87
N ARG A 7 6.56 13.68 -3.40
CA ARG A 7 5.40 12.81 -3.52
C ARG A 7 4.22 13.43 -2.78
N LYS A 8 3.05 13.49 -3.40
CA LYS A 8 1.83 13.99 -2.75
C LYS A 8 1.62 13.27 -1.42
N PRO A 9 1.33 14.00 -0.33
CA PRO A 9 1.09 13.39 0.97
C PRO A 9 -0.17 12.53 0.90
N ILE A 10 -0.15 11.40 1.62
CA ILE A 10 -1.34 10.59 1.82
C ILE A 10 -2.32 11.41 2.66
N SER A 11 -3.61 11.39 2.32
CA SER A 11 -4.64 12.10 3.10
C SER A 11 -4.73 11.56 4.52
N GLU A 12 -5.08 12.41 5.48
CA GLU A 12 -5.21 12.03 6.89
C GLU A 12 -6.20 10.88 7.11
N LYS A 13 -7.32 10.86 6.38
CA LYS A 13 -8.30 9.76 6.42
C LYS A 13 -7.69 8.41 6.04
N VAL A 14 -6.85 8.38 5.00
CA VAL A 14 -6.15 7.17 4.59
C VAL A 14 -5.10 6.81 5.64
N LYS A 15 -4.35 7.78 6.19
CA LYS A 15 -3.39 7.51 7.26
C LYS A 15 -4.06 6.87 8.48
N ALA A 16 -5.19 7.41 8.93
CA ALA A 16 -5.97 6.87 10.05
C ALA A 16 -6.44 5.44 9.76
N THR A 17 -6.93 5.18 8.54
CA THR A 17 -7.35 3.83 8.12
C THR A 17 -6.18 2.85 8.10
N LEU A 18 -5.02 3.27 7.61
CA LEU A 18 -3.81 2.44 7.59
C LEU A 18 -3.28 2.16 9.00
N ARG A 19 -3.36 3.13 9.92
CA ARG A 19 -3.00 2.94 11.34
C ARG A 19 -3.92 1.92 12.01
N LYS A 20 -5.24 2.09 11.87
CA LYS A 20 -6.23 1.13 12.38
C LYS A 20 -6.01 -0.28 11.82
N LYS A 21 -5.67 -0.40 10.53
CA LYS A 21 -5.33 -1.71 9.94
C LYS A 21 -4.02 -2.27 10.46
N ALA A 22 -3.02 -1.42 10.71
CA ALA A 22 -1.76 -1.83 11.31
C ALA A 22 -1.99 -2.40 12.71
N GLU A 23 -2.76 -1.73 13.55
CA GLU A 23 -3.12 -2.20 14.90
C GLU A 23 -3.81 -3.57 14.89
N ASN A 24 -4.70 -3.79 13.92
CA ASN A 24 -5.42 -5.07 13.76
C ASN A 24 -4.64 -6.12 12.95
N SER A 25 -3.35 -5.89 12.66
CA SER A 25 -2.54 -6.80 11.85
C SER A 25 -1.13 -6.92 12.40
N LYS A 26 -0.38 -7.91 11.92
CA LYS A 26 1.04 -8.06 12.22
C LYS A 26 1.96 -7.10 11.42
N PHE A 27 1.39 -6.13 10.73
CA PHE A 27 2.12 -5.23 9.83
C PHE A 27 2.14 -3.81 10.39
N THR A 28 3.27 -3.13 10.23
CA THR A 28 3.41 -1.75 10.71
C THR A 28 2.70 -0.78 9.77
N TYR A 29 2.33 0.40 10.28
CA TYR A 29 1.79 1.49 9.47
C TYR A 29 2.68 1.80 8.26
N SER A 30 4.00 1.85 8.46
CA SER A 30 4.96 2.14 7.40
C SER A 30 4.91 1.11 6.27
N GLN A 31 4.71 -0.16 6.58
CA GLN A 31 4.56 -1.23 5.59
C GLN A 31 3.25 -1.09 4.82
N LEU A 32 2.13 -0.87 5.51
CA LEU A 32 0.84 -0.68 4.86
C LEU A 32 0.81 0.59 3.99
N ALA A 33 1.48 1.66 4.43
CA ALA A 33 1.67 2.87 3.65
C ALA A 33 2.54 2.61 2.40
N GLN A 34 3.58 1.80 2.49
CA GLN A 34 4.37 1.40 1.32
C GLN A 34 3.53 0.61 0.30
N VAL A 35 2.77 -0.39 0.76
CA VAL A 35 1.86 -1.17 -0.10
C VAL A 35 0.82 -0.29 -0.76
N TYR A 36 0.19 0.62 0.00
CA TYR A 36 -0.78 1.58 -0.53
C TYR A 36 -0.17 2.41 -1.66
N ARG A 37 1.02 2.96 -1.45
CA ARG A 37 1.71 3.80 -2.45
C ARG A 37 2.14 3.01 -3.69
N ARG A 38 2.53 1.75 -3.54
CA ARG A 38 2.76 0.86 -4.68
C ARG A 38 1.48 0.49 -5.41
N GLY A 39 0.37 0.37 -4.68
CA GLY A 39 -0.97 0.30 -5.25
C GLY A 39 -1.27 1.46 -6.17
N GLN A 40 -1.02 2.70 -5.72
CA GLN A 40 -1.18 3.90 -6.53
C GLN A 40 -0.26 3.91 -7.76
N GLY A 41 1.02 3.55 -7.60
CA GLY A 41 1.96 3.48 -8.72
C GLY A 41 1.56 2.46 -9.79
N ALA A 42 1.10 1.28 -9.38
CA ALA A 42 0.62 0.26 -10.31
C ALA A 42 -0.70 0.65 -10.98
N TYR A 43 -1.58 1.38 -10.30
CA TYR A 43 -2.78 1.95 -10.94
C TYR A 43 -2.38 2.86 -12.10
N LEU A 44 -1.43 3.77 -11.85
CA LEU A 44 -0.93 4.70 -12.87
C LEU A 44 -0.19 4.01 -14.02
N SER A 45 0.47 2.86 -13.74
CA SER A 45 1.26 2.13 -14.74
C SER A 45 0.45 1.11 -15.55
N SER A 46 -0.68 0.62 -15.03
CA SER A 46 -1.47 -0.46 -15.65
C SER A 46 -2.68 0.02 -16.46
N GLY A 47 -2.84 1.34 -16.62
CA GLY A 47 -3.97 1.94 -17.34
C GLY A 47 -5.21 2.16 -16.48
N SER A 48 -6.25 2.73 -17.09
CA SER A 48 -7.52 3.00 -16.42
C SER A 48 -8.20 1.71 -15.96
N ARG A 49 -8.85 1.74 -14.79
CA ARG A 49 -9.64 0.64 -14.25
C ARG A 49 -11.02 1.16 -13.87
N ASN A 50 -11.99 0.26 -13.78
CA ASN A 50 -13.36 0.55 -13.29
C ASN A 50 -13.42 0.90 -11.79
N VAL A 51 -12.29 1.18 -11.15
CA VAL A 51 -12.21 1.54 -9.73
C VAL A 51 -11.37 2.80 -9.54
N PRO A 52 -11.73 3.67 -8.58
CA PRO A 52 -10.89 4.80 -8.21
C PRO A 52 -9.52 4.35 -7.69
N MET A 53 -8.47 5.12 -7.97
CA MET A 53 -7.10 4.84 -7.52
C MET A 53 -7.01 4.56 -6.01
N ALA A 54 -7.73 5.33 -5.19
CA ALA A 54 -7.73 5.16 -3.74
C ALA A 54 -8.33 3.80 -3.32
N ALA A 55 -9.41 3.38 -3.97
CA ALA A 55 -10.05 2.08 -3.74
C ALA A 55 -9.14 0.94 -4.19
N TRP A 56 -8.49 1.08 -5.35
CA TRP A 56 -7.50 0.12 -5.85
C TRP A 56 -6.33 -0.08 -4.87
N ALA A 57 -5.72 1.03 -4.43
CA ALA A 57 -4.61 1.01 -3.50
C ALA A 57 -5.00 0.40 -2.15
N MET A 58 -6.20 0.72 -1.65
CA MET A 58 -6.72 0.11 -0.42
C MET A 58 -7.05 -1.39 -0.59
N GLY A 59 -7.52 -1.80 -1.76
CA GLY A 59 -7.74 -3.21 -2.10
C GLY A 59 -6.44 -4.03 -2.00
N ARG A 60 -5.31 -3.47 -2.46
CA ARG A 60 -4.00 -4.09 -2.27
C ARG A 60 -3.59 -4.18 -0.80
N VAL A 61 -3.81 -3.14 0.00
CA VAL A 61 -3.55 -3.18 1.45
C VAL A 61 -4.37 -4.29 2.11
N ASN A 62 -5.65 -4.40 1.78
CA ASN A 62 -6.53 -5.46 2.31
C ASN A 62 -6.07 -6.85 1.89
N SER A 63 -5.66 -7.03 0.63
CA SER A 63 -5.10 -8.29 0.12
C SER A 63 -3.77 -8.63 0.80
N PHE A 64 -2.92 -7.63 1.08
CA PHE A 64 -1.65 -7.81 1.77
C PHE A 64 -1.84 -8.22 3.23
N VAL A 65 -2.73 -7.52 3.95
CA VAL A 65 -3.08 -7.82 5.34
C VAL A 65 -3.70 -9.21 5.46
N SER A 66 -4.78 -9.48 4.72
CA SER A 66 -5.49 -10.77 4.77
C SER A 66 -4.65 -11.93 4.24
N GLY A 67 -3.75 -11.67 3.29
CA GLY A 67 -3.01 -12.71 2.58
C GLY A 67 -3.80 -13.42 1.50
N LYS A 68 -5.05 -13.01 1.27
CA LYS A 68 -5.87 -13.50 0.20
C LYS A 68 -5.56 -12.67 -1.05
N GLY A 69 -5.13 -13.34 -2.13
CA GLY A 69 -4.77 -12.71 -3.40
C GLY A 69 -3.27 -12.49 -3.62
N GLY A 70 -2.94 -11.76 -4.70
CA GLY A 70 -1.56 -11.63 -5.20
C GLY A 70 -0.69 -10.54 -4.54
N ALA A 71 -1.23 -9.74 -3.62
CA ALA A 71 -0.51 -8.59 -3.06
C ALA A 71 0.75 -9.00 -2.27
N ARG A 72 0.71 -10.10 -1.50
CA ARG A 72 1.90 -10.61 -0.79
C ARG A 72 3.00 -11.09 -1.74
N LYS A 73 2.66 -11.54 -2.96
CA LYS A 73 3.63 -11.90 -4.00
C LYS A 73 4.24 -10.65 -4.64
N ALA A 74 3.42 -9.65 -4.93
CA ALA A 74 3.86 -8.39 -5.52
C ALA A 74 4.70 -7.54 -4.55
N ASP A 75 4.38 -7.58 -3.26
CA ASP A 75 5.04 -6.82 -2.19
C ASP A 75 5.87 -7.74 -1.27
N LYS A 76 6.47 -8.79 -1.85
CA LYS A 76 7.23 -9.81 -1.11
C LYS A 76 8.41 -9.22 -0.33
N ASP A 77 9.04 -8.17 -0.85
CA ASP A 77 10.13 -7.47 -0.16
C ASP A 77 9.66 -6.77 1.12
N ILE A 78 8.44 -6.21 1.14
CA ILE A 78 7.83 -5.61 2.33
C ILE A 78 7.51 -6.72 3.35
N LEU A 79 6.94 -7.83 2.87
CA LEU A 79 6.62 -8.98 3.71
C LEU A 79 7.87 -9.63 4.32
N ASN A 80 8.94 -9.76 3.55
CA ASN A 80 10.21 -10.31 4.01
C ASN A 80 10.87 -9.41 5.07
N LYS A 81 10.69 -8.09 4.98
CA LYS A 81 11.12 -7.16 6.03
C LYS A 81 10.36 -7.35 7.34
N THR A 82 9.08 -7.72 7.31
CA THR A 82 8.33 -8.08 8.52
C THR A 82 8.87 -9.33 9.19
N ARG A 83 9.35 -10.32 8.42
CA ARG A 83 9.82 -11.61 8.94
C ARG A 83 11.23 -11.59 9.53
N LYS A 84 12.00 -10.52 9.27
CA LYS A 84 13.39 -10.37 9.73
C LYS A 84 13.49 -9.58 11.06
N ALA A 85 12.37 -9.25 11.68
CA ALA A 85 12.28 -8.57 12.97
C ALA A 85 11.76 -9.54 14.03
#